data_AF-A0ABD2UAB6-F1
#
_entry.id   AF-A0ABD2UAB6-F1
#
_cell.length_a   1.000
_cell.length_b   1.000
_cell.length_c   1.000
_cell.angle_alpha   90.00
_cell.angle_beta   90.00
_cell.angle_gamma   90.00
#
_symmetry.space_group_name_H-M   'P 1'
#
loop_
_entity.id
_entity.type
_entity.pdbx_description
1 polymer ?
#
loop_
_entity_poly.entity_id
_entity_poly.type
_entity_poly.pdbx_seq_one_letter_code
_entity_poly.pdbx_strand_id
1 'polypeptide(L)'
;MAELAQAADVYAPRTLPAWRSLLNWLLFFFQIFVQIVRGTPSLSQVLSYVGLRNTSFLSSTPQFMPLPIVELPESQEPPHQPPLTVSTLQIAAGRVPDANGEQRLTVVLDLDETLVCAYETSSLPNIVRTQATEAGLKWFELECTSSDKECEGKPKINYVTVFERPGLHEFLKELSEFANLVLFTAGLEGYARPLVDKIDVGNRFSLRLYRPSTISTEYREHVKDLLCISKDLSRMVIVDNNPFSFLLQPLNGIPCIPFSAGQPHDIQLLEVILPLLKHLSKQKDVRPVLYDRFHMPEWFQKHGIPASALTSGE
;
A
#
# COMPACT_ATOMS: atom_id res chain seq x y z
N MET A 1 -65.67 -62.49 11.10
CA MET A 1 -66.36 -61.26 11.54
C MET A 1 -65.33 -60.15 11.54
N ALA A 2 -65.47 -59.24 10.56
CA ALA A 2 -64.87 -57.91 10.38
C ALA A 2 -63.38 -57.71 10.75
N GLU A 3 -62.46 -57.54 9.80
CA GLU A 3 -62.17 -56.34 8.97
C GLU A 3 -61.42 -55.21 9.68
N LEU A 4 -60.46 -54.66 8.90
CA LEU A 4 -59.70 -53.39 8.99
C LEU A 4 -58.26 -53.54 9.50
N ALA A 5 -57.30 -53.82 8.60
CA ALA A 5 -56.57 -52.90 7.69
C ALA A 5 -55.29 -52.35 8.36
N GLN A 6 -54.13 -52.98 8.13
CA GLN A 6 -53.09 -52.56 7.17
C GLN A 6 -52.57 -51.12 7.34
N ALA A 7 -51.30 -50.98 7.71
CA ALA A 7 -50.37 -50.06 7.05
C ALA A 7 -48.92 -50.49 7.31
N ALA A 8 -48.20 -50.75 6.23
CA ALA A 8 -46.79 -51.07 6.21
C ALA A 8 -45.94 -49.80 6.40
N ASP A 9 -44.88 -49.89 7.21
CA ASP A 9 -43.84 -48.87 7.29
C ASP A 9 -43.05 -48.82 5.96
N VAL A 10 -43.40 -47.86 5.11
CA VAL A 10 -42.58 -47.45 3.96
C VAL A 10 -41.68 -46.31 4.42
N TYR A 11 -40.39 -46.59 4.51
CA TYR A 11 -39.35 -45.59 4.71
C TYR A 11 -39.25 -44.69 3.46
N ALA A 12 -39.78 -43.48 3.55
CA ALA A 12 -39.57 -42.42 2.55
C ALA A 12 -38.52 -41.41 3.08
N PRO A 13 -37.48 -41.06 2.31
CA PRO A 13 -36.51 -40.07 2.74
C PRO A 13 -37.19 -38.69 2.77
N ARG A 14 -37.18 -38.03 3.92
CA ARG A 14 -37.63 -36.64 4.05
C ARG A 14 -36.71 -35.72 3.24
N THR A 15 -37.08 -35.41 2.01
CA THR A 15 -36.54 -34.27 1.28
C THR A 15 -36.98 -33.00 2.01
N LEU A 16 -36.06 -32.37 2.74
CA LEU A 16 -36.28 -31.04 3.30
C LEU A 16 -36.59 -30.08 2.13
N PRO A 17 -37.66 -29.27 2.19
CA PRO A 17 -38.15 -28.59 1.00
C PRO A 17 -37.12 -27.55 0.55
N ALA A 18 -36.64 -27.66 -0.69
CA ALA A 18 -35.78 -26.66 -1.36
C ALA A 18 -36.37 -25.24 -1.25
N TRP A 19 -37.69 -25.15 -1.07
CA TRP A 19 -38.42 -23.92 -0.83
C TRP A 19 -38.04 -23.22 0.49
N ARG A 20 -37.65 -23.95 1.55
CA ARG A 20 -37.11 -23.34 2.79
C ARG A 20 -35.72 -22.72 2.55
N SER A 21 -34.89 -23.36 1.73
CA SER A 21 -33.59 -22.79 1.34
C SER A 21 -33.75 -21.57 0.44
N LEU A 22 -34.73 -21.59 -0.48
CA LEU A 22 -35.09 -20.44 -1.31
C LEU A 22 -35.70 -19.29 -0.50
N LEU A 23 -36.55 -19.58 0.49
CA LEU A 23 -37.07 -18.58 1.44
C LEU A 23 -35.96 -17.98 2.30
N ASN A 24 -35.00 -18.79 2.75
CA ASN A 24 -33.83 -18.30 3.49
C ASN A 24 -32.91 -17.47 2.61
N TRP A 25 -32.69 -17.86 1.35
CA TRP A 25 -31.93 -17.08 0.38
C TRP A 25 -32.64 -15.77 0.04
N LEU A 26 -33.96 -15.79 -0.15
CA LEU A 26 -34.76 -14.58 -0.36
C LEU A 26 -34.75 -13.67 0.86
N LEU A 27 -34.83 -14.20 2.09
CA LEU A 27 -34.67 -13.41 3.31
C LEU A 27 -33.25 -12.83 3.44
N PHE A 28 -32.23 -13.59 3.06
CA PHE A 28 -30.84 -13.18 3.08
C PHE A 28 -30.56 -12.06 2.06
N PHE A 29 -31.00 -12.20 0.82
CA PHE A 29 -30.88 -11.14 -0.18
C PHE A 29 -31.76 -9.95 0.11
N PHE A 30 -32.95 -10.15 0.70
CA PHE A 30 -33.78 -9.06 1.20
C PHE A 30 -33.10 -8.34 2.38
N GLN A 31 -32.40 -9.03 3.27
CA GLN A 31 -31.58 -8.41 4.32
C GLN A 31 -30.40 -7.63 3.75
N ILE A 32 -29.67 -8.19 2.77
CA ILE A 32 -28.59 -7.47 2.06
C ILE A 32 -29.16 -6.24 1.36
N PHE A 33 -30.28 -6.38 0.65
CA PHE A 33 -30.92 -5.27 -0.05
C PHE A 33 -31.45 -4.21 0.92
N VAL A 34 -32.02 -4.60 2.06
CA VAL A 34 -32.43 -3.68 3.13
C VAL A 34 -31.21 -3.00 3.77
N GLN A 35 -30.05 -3.67 3.89
CA GLN A 35 -28.81 -3.05 4.35
C GLN A 35 -28.23 -2.06 3.32
N ILE A 36 -28.36 -2.35 2.03
CA ILE A 36 -27.96 -1.45 0.93
C ILE A 36 -28.90 -0.24 0.85
N VAL A 37 -30.21 -0.43 0.98
CA VAL A 37 -31.23 0.64 0.91
C VAL A 37 -31.29 1.48 2.18
N ARG A 38 -30.96 0.92 3.36
CA ARG A 38 -30.92 1.66 4.63
C ARG A 38 -29.60 2.35 4.93
N GLY A 39 -28.59 2.24 4.06
CA GLY A 39 -27.38 3.06 4.14
C GLY A 39 -26.71 3.10 5.51
N THR A 40 -26.76 1.98 6.26
CA THR A 40 -26.02 1.88 7.52
C THR A 40 -24.76 1.07 7.29
N PRO A 41 -23.60 1.64 7.56
CA PRO A 41 -22.35 0.93 7.46
C PRO A 41 -22.13 -0.02 8.64
N SER A 42 -21.22 -0.98 8.46
CA SER A 42 -20.61 -1.76 9.54
C SER A 42 -20.40 -0.90 10.79
N LEU A 43 -20.65 -1.46 11.98
CA LEU A 43 -20.51 -0.79 13.29
C LEU A 43 -19.14 -0.10 13.51
N SER A 44 -18.13 -0.42 12.69
CA SER A 44 -16.85 0.31 12.62
C SER A 44 -16.94 1.74 12.06
N GLN A 45 -18.02 2.13 11.39
CA GLN A 45 -18.24 3.46 10.82
C GLN A 45 -19.21 4.34 11.65
N VAL A 46 -19.85 3.81 12.69
CA VAL A 46 -20.74 4.62 13.55
C VAL A 46 -19.97 5.37 14.63
N LEU A 47 -18.81 4.86 15.05
CA LEU A 47 -17.94 5.55 16.02
C LEU A 47 -17.16 6.73 15.41
N SER A 48 -17.15 6.90 14.08
CA SER A 48 -16.50 8.05 13.43
C SER A 48 -17.42 9.28 13.29
N TYR A 49 -18.73 9.14 13.53
CA TYR A 49 -19.70 10.24 13.38
C TYR A 49 -20.04 10.98 14.68
N VAL A 50 -19.66 10.44 15.84
CA VAL A 50 -19.77 11.17 17.11
C VAL A 50 -18.45 11.90 17.31
N GLY A 51 -18.40 13.15 16.84
CA GLY A 51 -17.26 14.06 16.93
C GLY A 51 -16.84 14.38 18.36
N LEU A 52 -16.17 13.44 19.02
CA LEU A 52 -15.24 13.70 20.09
C LEU A 52 -13.87 13.92 19.47
N ARG A 53 -13.49 15.20 19.35
CA ARG A 53 -12.13 15.63 19.06
C ARG A 53 -11.16 14.88 19.99
N ASN A 54 -10.29 14.06 19.41
CA ASN A 54 -8.91 13.87 19.83
C ASN A 54 -8.11 13.25 18.67
N THR A 55 -6.82 13.51 18.70
CA THR A 55 -5.84 13.47 17.60
C THR A 55 -5.65 12.11 16.91
N SER A 56 -5.40 12.20 15.60
CA SER A 56 -5.59 11.17 14.58
C SER A 56 -4.32 10.39 14.23
N PHE A 57 -4.44 9.08 14.00
CA PHE A 57 -3.53 8.29 13.15
C PHE A 57 -4.24 7.09 12.52
N LEU A 58 -5.07 7.29 11.48
CA LEU A 58 -5.46 6.21 10.56
C LEU A 58 -5.73 6.83 9.18
N SER A 59 -4.92 6.44 8.19
CA SER A 59 -5.16 6.75 6.77
C SER A 59 -5.89 5.55 6.17
N SER A 60 -7.13 5.73 5.71
CA SER A 60 -7.88 4.69 5.02
C SER A 60 -8.08 5.09 3.56
N THR A 61 -7.47 4.37 2.62
CA THR A 61 -7.72 4.49 1.17
C THR A 61 -8.30 3.20 0.59
N PRO A 62 -9.13 3.27 -0.47
CA PRO A 62 -9.90 2.14 -0.98
C PRO A 62 -9.04 1.11 -1.74
N GLN A 63 -9.43 -0.17 -1.61
CA GLN A 63 -8.74 -1.38 -2.07
C GLN A 63 -8.73 -1.54 -3.61
N PHE A 64 -7.55 -1.79 -4.19
CA PHE A 64 -7.30 -2.01 -5.63
C PHE A 64 -7.50 -3.48 -6.07
N MET A 65 -7.87 -3.72 -7.34
CA MET A 65 -8.00 -5.03 -7.99
C MET A 65 -7.22 -5.08 -9.32
N PRO A 66 -6.49 -6.16 -9.69
CA PRO A 66 -5.58 -6.18 -10.84
C PRO A 66 -6.25 -6.49 -12.20
N LEU A 67 -5.66 -6.02 -13.31
CA LEU A 67 -6.06 -6.30 -14.70
C LEU A 67 -4.99 -7.11 -15.49
N PRO A 68 -5.38 -7.80 -16.59
CA PRO A 68 -4.52 -8.76 -17.30
C PRO A 68 -3.61 -8.13 -18.38
N ILE A 69 -2.45 -8.77 -18.61
CA ILE A 69 -1.31 -8.35 -19.45
C ILE A 69 -1.52 -8.70 -20.94
N VAL A 70 -1.13 -7.79 -21.86
CA VAL A 70 -0.99 -8.02 -23.32
C VAL A 70 0.32 -7.37 -23.81
N GLU A 71 1.04 -8.01 -24.74
CA GLU A 71 2.43 -7.68 -25.17
C GLU A 71 2.56 -6.92 -26.52
N LEU A 72 3.58 -6.02 -26.58
CA LEU A 72 4.48 -5.59 -27.70
C LEU A 72 3.91 -4.72 -28.88
N PRO A 73 4.73 -3.98 -29.71
CA PRO A 73 6.18 -3.64 -29.71
C PRO A 73 6.58 -2.14 -30.00
N GLU A 74 7.90 -1.86 -29.96
CA GLU A 74 8.69 -0.59 -30.03
C GLU A 74 8.64 0.28 -31.32
N SER A 75 8.96 1.60 -31.22
CA SER A 75 10.08 2.28 -31.94
C SER A 75 10.15 3.84 -31.87
N GLN A 76 11.34 4.36 -31.50
CA GLN A 76 12.15 5.49 -32.06
C GLN A 76 11.85 7.00 -31.80
N GLU A 77 12.91 7.72 -31.36
CA GLU A 77 13.06 9.17 -31.10
C GLU A 77 14.38 9.69 -31.75
N PRO A 78 14.56 10.97 -32.15
CA PRO A 78 15.46 11.94 -31.41
C PRO A 78 15.20 13.47 -31.74
N PRO A 79 16.10 14.47 -31.54
CA PRO A 79 16.88 14.94 -30.36
C PRO A 79 16.94 16.51 -30.09
N HIS A 80 17.31 16.87 -28.83
CA HIS A 80 18.21 17.95 -28.29
C HIS A 80 18.12 19.49 -28.61
N GLN A 81 18.08 20.36 -27.57
CA GLN A 81 19.20 21.17 -26.98
C GLN A 81 18.77 22.28 -25.93
N PRO A 82 19.67 22.79 -25.04
CA PRO A 82 19.38 23.52 -23.77
C PRO A 82 19.94 24.98 -23.74
N PRO A 83 20.27 25.68 -22.61
CA PRO A 83 19.90 25.62 -21.17
C PRO A 83 19.49 27.00 -20.55
N LEU A 84 19.19 27.09 -19.24
CA LEU A 84 19.53 28.24 -18.36
C LEU A 84 19.40 27.88 -16.85
N THR A 85 20.38 28.33 -16.05
CA THR A 85 20.69 27.94 -14.65
C THR A 85 20.01 28.81 -13.57
N VAL A 86 19.46 28.17 -12.53
CA VAL A 86 19.18 28.78 -11.22
C VAL A 86 19.67 27.83 -10.12
N SER A 87 20.44 28.38 -9.18
CA SER A 87 21.11 27.68 -8.08
C SER A 87 20.14 26.92 -7.17
N THR A 88 20.34 25.61 -7.02
CA THR A 88 19.68 24.75 -6.03
C THR A 88 20.75 24.05 -5.23
N LEU A 89 20.60 24.00 -3.91
CA LEU A 89 21.46 23.27 -2.98
C LEU A 89 21.61 21.81 -3.44
N GLN A 90 22.78 21.47 -3.98
CA GLN A 90 23.14 20.09 -4.32
C GLN A 90 23.55 19.37 -3.04
N ILE A 91 22.63 18.62 -2.45
CA ILE A 91 23.03 17.44 -1.68
C ILE A 91 23.42 16.42 -2.74
N ALA A 92 24.73 16.25 -2.92
CA ALA A 92 25.29 15.20 -3.75
C ALA A 92 24.93 13.85 -3.12
N ALA A 93 23.77 13.30 -3.47
CA ALA A 93 23.61 11.86 -3.49
C ALA A 93 24.73 11.34 -4.39
N GLY A 94 25.70 10.63 -3.80
CA GLY A 94 26.89 10.17 -4.48
C GLY A 94 26.51 9.42 -5.76
N ARG A 95 26.66 10.09 -6.90
CA ARG A 95 26.61 9.47 -8.23
C ARG A 95 27.87 8.65 -8.37
N VAL A 96 27.83 7.41 -7.91
CA VAL A 96 28.78 6.40 -8.32
C VAL A 96 28.14 5.71 -9.52
N PRO A 97 28.61 5.98 -10.75
CA PRO A 97 28.21 5.18 -11.89
C PRO A 97 28.62 3.73 -11.60
N ASP A 98 27.76 2.76 -11.92
CA ASP A 98 28.21 1.38 -11.94
C ASP A 98 29.36 1.23 -12.96
N ALA A 99 30.14 0.15 -12.86
CA ALA A 99 31.33 -0.09 -13.68
C ALA A 99 31.10 0.01 -15.22
N ASN A 100 29.84 0.02 -15.67
CA ASN A 100 29.42 0.19 -17.06
C ASN A 100 28.97 1.63 -17.44
N GLY A 101 29.03 2.61 -16.54
CA GLY A 101 28.62 4.00 -16.81
C GLY A 101 27.11 4.23 -16.82
N GLU A 102 26.29 3.22 -16.54
CA GLU A 102 24.83 3.33 -16.45
C GLU A 102 24.39 3.75 -15.05
N GLN A 103 23.38 4.62 -14.97
CA GLN A 103 22.79 5.03 -13.69
C GLN A 103 21.93 3.90 -13.12
N ARG A 104 22.16 3.55 -11.84
CA ARG A 104 21.33 2.60 -11.10
C ARG A 104 19.89 3.11 -11.00
N LEU A 105 18.94 2.17 -11.00
CA LEU A 105 17.54 2.49 -10.72
C LEU A 105 17.41 3.06 -9.31
N THR A 106 16.64 4.13 -9.13
CA THR A 106 16.25 4.61 -7.80
C THR A 106 14.85 4.10 -7.48
N VAL A 107 14.73 3.34 -6.40
CA VAL A 107 13.46 2.77 -5.94
C VAL A 107 13.07 3.47 -4.65
N VAL A 108 11.99 4.24 -4.72
CA VAL A 108 11.34 4.88 -3.60
C VAL A 108 10.30 3.90 -3.03
N LEU A 109 10.42 3.54 -1.77
CA LEU A 109 9.53 2.61 -1.09
C LEU A 109 8.74 3.34 -0.02
N ASP A 110 7.42 3.17 -0.04
CA ASP A 110 6.58 3.45 1.11
C ASP A 110 6.79 2.43 2.24
N LEU A 111 6.30 2.75 3.45
CA LEU A 111 6.49 1.94 4.64
C LEU A 111 5.23 1.16 5.06
N ASP A 112 4.22 1.89 5.52
CA ASP A 112 3.03 1.33 6.15
C ASP A 112 2.09 0.71 5.11
N GLU A 113 1.66 -0.52 5.34
CA GLU A 113 0.90 -1.36 4.40
C GLU A 113 1.65 -1.68 3.08
N THR A 114 2.89 -1.21 2.91
CA THR A 114 3.77 -1.54 1.78
C THR A 114 4.84 -2.56 2.17
N LEU A 115 5.68 -2.24 3.17
CA LEU A 115 6.76 -3.09 3.67
C LEU A 115 6.42 -3.78 5.01
N VAL A 116 5.56 -3.14 5.80
CA VAL A 116 5.11 -3.61 7.12
C VAL A 116 3.63 -3.28 7.30
N CYS A 117 2.98 -3.84 8.30
CA CYS A 117 1.73 -3.26 8.82
C CYS A 117 1.86 -3.06 10.33
N ALA A 118 1.30 -1.97 10.84
CA ALA A 118 1.46 -1.59 12.23
C ALA A 118 0.11 -1.28 12.88
N TYR A 119 -0.01 -1.69 14.13
CA TYR A 119 -1.20 -1.47 14.95
C TYR A 119 -0.77 -0.90 16.30
N GLU A 120 -1.55 0.03 16.83
CA GLU A 120 -1.43 0.37 18.25
C GLU A 120 -1.68 -0.91 19.07
N THR A 121 -0.74 -1.26 19.95
CA THR A 121 -0.74 -2.54 20.66
C THR A 121 -2.01 -2.74 21.49
N SER A 122 -2.52 -1.67 22.11
CA SER A 122 -3.79 -1.69 22.87
C SER A 122 -5.01 -1.95 22.00
N SER A 123 -4.95 -1.60 20.71
CA SER A 123 -6.05 -1.68 19.75
C SER A 123 -5.99 -2.94 18.88
N LEU A 124 -4.91 -3.72 18.95
CA LEU A 124 -4.73 -4.94 18.18
C LEU A 124 -5.51 -6.12 18.80
N PRO A 125 -6.48 -6.72 18.09
CA PRO A 125 -7.18 -7.89 18.62
C PRO A 125 -6.22 -9.08 18.80
N ASN A 126 -6.25 -9.70 19.98
CA ASN A 126 -5.40 -10.86 20.31
C ASN A 126 -5.47 -11.97 19.25
N ILE A 127 -6.66 -12.22 18.70
CA ILE A 127 -6.87 -13.23 17.67
C ILE A 127 -6.01 -12.98 16.41
N VAL A 128 -5.87 -11.73 15.99
CA VAL A 128 -5.06 -11.36 14.82
C VAL A 128 -3.59 -11.63 15.09
N ARG A 129 -3.11 -11.24 16.28
CA ARG A 129 -1.72 -11.48 16.69
C ARG A 129 -1.41 -12.96 16.78
N THR A 130 -2.28 -13.75 17.41
CA THR A 130 -2.10 -15.21 17.56
C THR A 130 -2.07 -15.88 16.19
N GLN A 131 -3.05 -15.61 15.32
CA GLN A 131 -3.11 -16.20 13.98
C GLN A 131 -1.89 -15.85 13.14
N ALA A 132 -1.46 -14.58 13.15
CA ALA A 132 -0.26 -14.14 12.44
C ALA A 132 0.99 -14.85 12.95
N THR A 133 1.13 -15.00 14.27
CA THR A 133 2.27 -15.68 14.90
C THR A 133 2.28 -17.18 14.58
N GLU A 134 1.13 -17.86 14.66
CA GLU A 134 0.97 -19.28 14.32
C GLU A 134 1.27 -19.55 12.84
N ALA A 135 0.94 -18.59 11.97
CA ALA A 135 1.26 -18.64 10.55
C ALA A 135 2.72 -18.27 10.23
N GLY A 136 3.55 -17.97 11.24
CA GLY A 136 4.97 -17.69 11.08
C GLY A 136 5.30 -16.26 10.63
N LEU A 137 4.35 -15.32 10.73
CA LEU A 137 4.59 -13.93 10.40
C LEU A 137 5.53 -13.29 11.44
N LYS A 138 6.61 -12.67 10.97
CA LYS A 138 7.55 -11.97 11.84
C LYS A 138 6.92 -10.67 12.34
N TRP A 139 7.10 -10.38 13.61
CA TRP A 139 6.63 -9.14 14.21
C TRP A 139 7.48 -8.73 15.40
N PHE A 140 7.39 -7.46 15.76
CA PHE A 140 8.01 -6.90 16.96
C PHE A 140 7.19 -5.74 17.52
N GLU A 141 7.46 -5.39 18.77
CA GLU A 141 6.91 -4.19 19.39
C GLU A 141 7.92 -3.03 19.36
N LEU A 142 7.36 -1.83 19.23
CA LEU A 142 8.06 -0.55 19.29
C LEU A 142 7.47 0.30 20.41
N GLU A 143 8.35 0.97 21.11
CA GLU A 143 8.00 2.09 21.97
C GLU A 143 8.11 3.37 21.13
N CYS A 144 7.03 4.13 21.05
CA CYS A 144 6.97 5.38 20.30
C CYS A 144 6.61 6.53 21.24
N THR A 145 7.51 7.49 21.34
CA THR A 145 7.29 8.71 22.11
C THR A 145 6.42 9.68 21.30
N SER A 146 5.22 9.97 21.79
CA SER A 146 4.38 11.01 21.17
C SER A 146 4.80 12.41 21.63
N SER A 147 4.52 13.41 20.80
CA SER A 147 4.68 14.82 21.16
C SER A 147 3.66 15.30 22.21
N ASP A 148 2.62 14.51 22.45
CA ASP A 148 1.59 14.80 23.45
C ASP A 148 2.20 14.63 24.84
N LYS A 149 2.05 15.67 25.66
CA LYS A 149 2.49 15.65 27.06
C LYS A 149 1.33 15.16 27.91
N GLU A 150 1.64 14.22 28.79
CA GLU A 150 0.75 13.86 29.90
C GLU A 150 0.54 15.08 30.81
N CYS A 151 -0.46 15.02 31.70
CA CYS A 151 -0.79 16.11 32.63
C CYS A 151 0.41 16.53 33.51
N GLU A 152 1.43 15.68 33.66
CA GLU A 152 2.68 15.96 34.39
C GLU A 152 3.83 16.50 33.51
N GLY A 153 3.59 16.74 32.22
CA GLY A 153 4.62 17.21 31.28
C GLY A 153 5.54 16.11 30.74
N LYS A 154 5.34 14.85 31.15
CA LYS A 154 6.04 13.67 30.61
C LYS A 154 5.54 13.35 29.20
N PRO A 155 6.41 12.90 28.29
CA PRO A 155 5.96 12.49 26.97
C PRO A 155 5.12 11.21 27.08
N LYS A 156 3.96 11.19 26.42
CA LYS A 156 3.11 10.00 26.39
C LYS A 156 3.76 8.93 25.51
N ILE A 157 3.96 7.75 26.08
CA ILE A 157 4.52 6.57 25.42
C ILE A 157 3.39 5.74 24.82
N ASN A 158 3.48 5.43 23.53
CA ASN A 158 2.58 4.51 22.85
C ASN A 158 3.35 3.26 22.42
N TYR A 159 2.73 2.10 22.54
CA TYR A 159 3.28 0.84 22.04
C TYR A 159 2.65 0.49 20.71
N VAL A 160 3.48 0.12 19.74
CA VAL A 160 3.05 -0.26 18.40
C VAL A 160 3.54 -1.67 18.10
N THR A 161 2.64 -2.54 17.68
CA THR A 161 2.96 -3.87 17.16
C THR A 161 3.12 -3.78 15.64
N VAL A 162 4.28 -4.18 15.14
CA VAL A 162 4.62 -4.13 13.72
C VAL A 162 4.78 -5.56 13.22
N PHE A 163 4.07 -5.91 12.15
CA PHE A 163 4.26 -7.16 11.40
C PHE A 163 5.02 -6.86 10.11
N GLU A 164 6.04 -7.65 9.84
CA GLU A 164 6.82 -7.55 8.60
C GLU A 164 6.05 -8.21 7.46
N ARG A 165 6.04 -7.56 6.28
CA ARG A 165 5.52 -8.20 5.08
C ARG A 165 6.39 -9.41 4.73
N PRO A 166 5.82 -10.59 4.40
CA PRO A 166 6.60 -11.75 4.04
C PRO A 166 7.63 -11.44 2.94
N GLY A 167 8.86 -11.91 3.13
CA GLY A 167 9.97 -11.66 2.21
C GLY A 167 10.66 -10.29 2.36
N LEU A 168 10.26 -9.42 3.29
CA LEU A 168 10.81 -8.06 3.45
C LEU A 168 12.34 -7.98 3.38
N HIS A 169 13.06 -8.76 4.19
CA HIS A 169 14.51 -8.66 4.24
C HIS A 169 15.20 -9.20 2.98
N GLU A 170 14.66 -10.25 2.37
CA GLU A 170 15.15 -10.79 1.09
C GLU A 170 14.92 -9.78 -0.02
N PHE A 171 13.73 -9.18 -0.07
CA PHE A 171 13.37 -8.11 -0.98
C PHE A 171 14.33 -6.92 -0.89
N LEU A 172 14.56 -6.36 0.31
CA LEU A 172 15.48 -5.23 0.49
C LEU A 172 16.92 -5.59 0.14
N LYS A 173 17.36 -6.82 0.47
CA LYS A 173 18.69 -7.31 0.10
C LYS A 173 18.84 -7.35 -1.41
N GLU A 174 17.95 -8.04 -2.12
CA GLU A 174 18.04 -8.18 -3.58
C GLU A 174 17.90 -6.85 -4.31
N LEU A 175 17.01 -5.96 -3.86
CA LEU A 175 16.90 -4.63 -4.46
C LEU A 175 18.19 -3.83 -4.32
N SER A 176 18.87 -3.91 -3.17
CA SER A 176 20.12 -3.17 -2.95
C SER A 176 21.26 -3.61 -3.88
N GLU A 177 21.16 -4.77 -4.54
CA GLU A 177 22.18 -5.24 -5.48
C GLU A 177 22.15 -4.44 -6.80
N PHE A 178 20.98 -3.96 -7.24
CA PHE A 178 20.82 -3.29 -8.54
C PHE A 178 20.14 -1.90 -8.49
N ALA A 179 19.66 -1.47 -7.32
CA ALA A 179 19.01 -0.18 -7.14
C ALA A 179 19.59 0.63 -5.97
N ASN A 180 19.34 1.94 -5.99
CA ASN A 180 19.48 2.84 -4.85
C ASN A 180 18.11 2.92 -4.14
N LEU A 181 18.08 2.67 -2.83
CA LEU A 181 16.82 2.61 -2.09
C LEU A 181 16.57 3.91 -1.34
N VAL A 182 15.38 4.46 -1.51
CA VAL A 182 14.90 5.63 -0.77
C VAL A 182 13.64 5.24 -0.02
N LEU A 183 13.60 5.48 1.29
CA LEU A 183 12.37 5.41 2.05
C LEU A 183 11.63 6.74 1.89
N PHE A 184 10.36 6.71 1.52
CA PHE A 184 9.50 7.90 1.56
C PHE A 184 8.15 7.51 2.13
N THR A 185 7.90 7.87 3.39
CA THR A 185 6.66 7.53 4.12
C THR A 185 5.88 8.79 4.51
N ALA A 186 4.56 8.69 4.52
CA ALA A 186 3.68 9.68 5.15
C ALA A 186 3.59 9.48 6.68
N GLY A 187 4.33 8.54 7.26
CA GLY A 187 4.48 8.36 8.70
C GLY A 187 5.31 9.47 9.35
N LEU A 188 5.01 9.80 10.61
CA LEU A 188 5.83 10.72 11.39
C LEU A 188 7.17 10.07 11.74
N GLU A 189 8.21 10.88 11.75
CA GLU A 189 9.58 10.42 12.01
C GLU A 189 9.75 9.73 13.35
N GLY A 190 9.09 10.19 14.41
CA GLY A 190 9.17 9.58 15.75
C GLY A 190 8.66 8.13 15.81
N TYR A 191 7.83 7.72 14.85
CA TYR A 191 7.38 6.34 14.68
C TYR A 191 8.22 5.61 13.62
N ALA A 192 8.36 6.21 12.44
CA ALA A 192 8.93 5.53 11.28
C ALA A 192 10.43 5.28 11.43
N ARG A 193 11.19 6.20 12.04
CA ARG A 193 12.64 6.07 12.20
C ARG A 193 13.02 4.82 13.02
N PRO A 194 12.55 4.64 14.27
CA PRO A 194 12.90 3.46 15.05
C PRO A 194 12.38 2.14 14.45
N LEU A 195 11.29 2.19 13.67
CA LEU A 195 10.80 1.03 12.93
C LEU A 195 11.81 0.64 11.82
N VAL A 196 12.20 1.61 10.99
CA VAL A 196 13.12 1.37 9.87
C VAL A 196 14.48 0.90 10.37
N ASP A 197 14.95 1.43 11.51
CA ASP A 197 16.19 0.98 12.15
C ASP A 197 16.16 -0.52 12.53
N LYS A 198 14.98 -1.09 12.78
CA LYS A 198 14.82 -2.53 13.04
C LYS A 198 14.78 -3.38 11.78
N ILE A 199 14.10 -2.92 10.72
CA ILE A 199 13.92 -3.72 9.50
C ILE A 199 15.08 -3.60 8.50
N ASP A 200 15.82 -2.49 8.53
CA ASP A 200 16.95 -2.20 7.65
C ASP A 200 18.29 -2.14 8.43
N VAL A 201 18.64 -3.24 9.10
CA VAL A 201 19.91 -3.38 9.83
C VAL A 201 21.14 -3.21 8.91
N GLY A 202 20.97 -3.46 7.61
CA GLY A 202 22.02 -3.30 6.60
C GLY A 202 22.24 -1.85 6.14
N ASN A 203 21.45 -0.88 6.65
CA ASN A 203 21.45 0.52 6.24
C ASN A 203 21.42 0.69 4.71
N ARG A 204 20.49 -0.03 4.07
CA ARG A 204 20.33 -0.08 2.62
C ARG A 204 19.61 1.16 2.07
N PHE A 205 18.78 1.81 2.88
CA PHE A 205 18.16 3.08 2.50
C PHE A 205 19.18 4.22 2.53
N SER A 206 19.51 4.77 1.36
CA SER A 206 20.45 5.90 1.23
C SER A 206 19.84 7.24 1.62
N LEU A 207 18.52 7.35 1.58
CA LEU A 207 17.74 8.51 1.98
C LEU A 207 16.44 8.06 2.65
N ARG A 208 16.04 8.75 3.72
CA ARG A 208 14.78 8.53 4.44
C ARG A 208 14.00 9.84 4.53
N LEU A 209 12.84 9.87 3.89
CA LEU A 209 11.91 10.99 3.87
C LEU A 209 10.65 10.60 4.65
N TYR A 210 10.25 11.45 5.58
CA TYR A 210 9.10 11.23 6.46
C TYR A 210 7.97 12.23 6.13
N ARG A 211 6.88 12.22 6.90
CA ARG A 211 5.72 13.10 6.69
C ARG A 211 6.07 14.58 6.40
N PRO A 212 7.02 15.24 7.08
CA PRO A 212 7.34 16.65 6.78
C PRO A 212 7.89 16.90 5.37
N SER A 213 8.37 15.85 4.68
CA SER A 213 8.83 15.92 3.28
C SER A 213 7.70 15.75 2.27
N THR A 214 6.50 15.36 2.71
CA THR A 214 5.31 15.32 1.86
C THR A 214 4.76 16.73 1.63
N ILE A 215 3.99 16.90 0.57
CA ILE A 215 3.31 18.16 0.25
C ILE A 215 1.79 17.99 0.27
N SER A 216 1.08 19.10 0.42
CA SER A 216 -0.37 19.15 0.21
C SER A 216 -0.66 19.79 -1.13
N THR A 217 -1.52 19.12 -1.91
CA THR A 217 -2.09 19.63 -3.15
C THR A 217 -3.54 20.04 -2.91
N GLU A 218 -4.19 20.65 -3.90
CA GLU A 218 -5.63 20.93 -3.81
C GLU A 218 -6.50 19.65 -3.75
N TYR A 219 -5.96 18.50 -4.19
CA TYR A 219 -6.69 17.23 -4.26
C TYR A 219 -6.47 16.33 -3.05
N ARG A 220 -5.23 16.30 -2.54
CA ARG A 220 -4.75 15.33 -1.56
C ARG A 220 -3.65 15.94 -0.70
N GLU A 221 -3.69 15.57 0.58
CA GLU A 221 -2.57 15.75 1.50
C GLU A 221 -1.58 14.59 1.39
N HIS A 222 -0.38 14.79 1.93
CA HIS A 222 0.67 13.77 2.01
C HIS A 222 1.12 13.19 0.66
N VAL A 223 1.13 14.03 -0.37
CA VAL A 223 1.66 13.67 -1.69
C VAL A 223 3.19 13.69 -1.65
N LYS A 224 3.82 12.69 -2.26
CA LYS A 224 5.26 12.46 -2.28
C LYS A 224 5.83 12.96 -3.60
N ASP A 225 6.24 14.23 -3.63
CA ASP A 225 6.83 14.83 -4.83
C ASP A 225 8.24 14.28 -5.09
N LEU A 226 8.41 13.49 -6.14
CA LEU A 226 9.70 12.86 -6.47
C LEU A 226 10.76 13.87 -6.92
N LEU A 227 10.36 15.09 -7.33
CA LEU A 227 11.29 16.14 -7.74
C LEU A 227 12.17 16.64 -6.60
N CYS A 228 11.78 16.40 -5.33
CA CYS A 228 12.66 16.70 -4.19
C CYS A 228 13.88 15.77 -4.10
N ILE A 229 13.87 14.62 -4.80
CA ILE A 229 14.98 13.66 -4.84
C ILE A 229 15.83 13.89 -6.10
N SER A 230 15.21 14.01 -7.27
CA SER A 230 15.91 14.19 -8.56
C SER A 230 15.03 14.92 -9.58
N LYS A 231 15.65 15.73 -10.44
CA LYS A 231 14.99 16.34 -11.61
C LYS A 231 14.79 15.34 -12.75
N ASP A 232 15.71 14.38 -12.91
CA ASP A 232 15.57 13.31 -13.89
C ASP A 232 14.88 12.12 -13.21
N LEU A 233 13.68 11.82 -13.71
CA LEU A 233 12.81 10.76 -13.20
C LEU A 233 12.81 9.51 -14.11
N SER A 234 13.56 9.52 -15.22
CA SER A 234 13.61 8.38 -16.16
C SER A 234 14.09 7.09 -15.49
N ARG A 235 14.91 7.21 -14.44
CA ARG A 235 15.46 6.09 -13.65
C ARG A 235 14.91 6.05 -12.22
N MET A 236 13.71 6.56 -11.97
CA MET A 236 13.10 6.58 -10.63
C MET A 236 11.71 5.94 -10.63
N VAL A 237 11.43 5.12 -9.63
CA VAL A 237 10.11 4.52 -9.41
C VAL A 237 9.69 4.67 -7.95
N ILE A 238 8.40 4.76 -7.69
CA ILE A 238 7.82 4.74 -6.34
C ILE A 238 6.85 3.57 -6.21
N VAL A 239 7.00 2.76 -5.16
CA VAL A 239 6.08 1.67 -4.80
C VAL A 239 5.28 2.11 -3.58
N ASP A 240 3.96 2.14 -3.73
CA ASP A 240 3.06 2.67 -2.70
C ASP A 240 1.70 1.97 -2.78
N ASN A 241 1.12 1.64 -1.63
CA ASN A 241 -0.21 1.06 -1.55
C ASN A 241 -1.32 2.10 -1.80
N ASN A 242 -1.01 3.39 -1.62
CA ASN A 242 -1.91 4.50 -1.90
C ASN A 242 -1.48 5.23 -3.19
N PRO A 243 -2.23 5.06 -4.30
CA PRO A 243 -1.93 5.75 -5.55
C PRO A 243 -1.76 7.26 -5.41
N PHE A 244 -2.57 7.90 -4.56
CA PHE A 244 -2.49 9.35 -4.37
C PHE A 244 -1.17 9.85 -3.80
N SER A 245 -0.36 8.98 -3.19
CA SER A 245 1.00 9.31 -2.76
C SER A 245 1.88 9.76 -3.93
N PHE A 246 1.69 9.21 -5.13
CA PHE A 246 2.48 9.55 -6.31
C PHE A 246 1.67 10.33 -7.37
N LEU A 247 0.65 11.07 -6.92
CA LEU A 247 -0.25 11.87 -7.76
C LEU A 247 0.48 12.79 -8.76
N LEU A 248 1.58 13.41 -8.34
CA LEU A 248 2.33 14.35 -9.19
C LEU A 248 3.21 13.67 -10.25
N GLN A 249 3.52 12.39 -10.08
CA GLN A 249 4.35 11.62 -11.01
C GLN A 249 3.68 10.26 -11.30
N PRO A 250 2.47 10.26 -11.92
CA PRO A 250 1.69 9.04 -12.14
C PRO A 250 2.42 8.00 -12.99
N LEU A 251 3.30 8.46 -13.89
CA LEU A 251 4.10 7.60 -14.77
C LEU A 251 5.29 6.91 -14.06
N ASN A 252 5.57 7.26 -12.81
CA ASN A 252 6.64 6.67 -12.01
C ASN A 252 6.11 5.74 -10.90
N GLY A 253 4.79 5.64 -10.76
CA GLY A 253 4.13 4.89 -9.68
C GLY A 253 3.90 3.42 -9.99
N ILE A 254 4.18 2.57 -9.00
CA ILE A 254 3.81 1.15 -8.97
C ILE A 254 2.81 0.99 -7.82
N PRO A 255 1.49 0.91 -8.11
CA PRO A 255 0.50 0.64 -7.08
C PRO A 255 0.70 -0.78 -6.55
N CYS A 256 0.68 -0.93 -5.22
CA CYS A 256 0.74 -2.24 -4.57
C CYS A 256 -0.54 -2.53 -3.77
N ILE A 257 -0.77 -3.79 -3.42
CA ILE A 257 -1.91 -4.17 -2.57
C ILE A 257 -1.49 -3.91 -1.11
N PRO A 258 -2.33 -3.21 -0.33
CA PRO A 258 -2.12 -3.03 1.10
C PRO A 258 -1.90 -4.36 1.83
N PHE A 259 -0.82 -4.42 2.60
CA PHE A 259 -0.49 -5.55 3.44
C PHE A 259 -1.12 -5.42 4.83
N SER A 260 -1.59 -6.55 5.37
CA SER A 260 -2.10 -6.65 6.74
C SER A 260 -1.69 -7.96 7.42
N ALA A 261 -1.76 -8.01 8.74
CA ALA A 261 -1.42 -9.20 9.52
C ALA A 261 -2.33 -10.42 9.21
N GLY A 262 -3.48 -10.20 8.57
CA GLY A 262 -4.36 -11.26 8.07
C GLY A 262 -3.88 -11.95 6.78
N GLN A 263 -2.75 -11.52 6.21
CA GLN A 263 -2.18 -12.05 4.96
C GLN A 263 -0.79 -12.67 5.20
N PRO A 264 -0.66 -13.73 6.02
CA PRO A 264 0.66 -14.28 6.35
C PRO A 264 1.36 -14.97 5.17
N HIS A 265 0.61 -15.30 4.11
CA HIS A 265 1.11 -15.89 2.86
C HIS A 265 1.14 -14.87 1.71
N ASP A 266 1.22 -13.56 2.00
CA ASP A 266 1.47 -12.54 0.98
C ASP A 266 2.77 -12.84 0.24
N ILE A 267 2.72 -12.79 -1.10
CA ILE A 267 3.85 -13.09 -1.99
C ILE A 267 4.28 -11.85 -2.79
N GLN A 268 3.67 -10.69 -2.53
CA GLN A 268 3.70 -9.59 -3.48
C GLN A 268 5.09 -8.96 -3.61
N LEU A 269 5.85 -8.84 -2.52
CA LEU A 269 7.21 -8.28 -2.58
C LEU A 269 8.11 -9.10 -3.50
N LEU A 270 8.16 -10.42 -3.30
CA LEU A 270 9.12 -11.30 -3.99
C LEU A 270 8.63 -11.77 -5.37
N GLU A 271 7.34 -12.06 -5.53
CA GLU A 271 6.82 -12.65 -6.77
C GLU A 271 6.27 -11.61 -7.76
N VAL A 272 5.92 -10.40 -7.29
CA VAL A 272 5.28 -9.38 -8.14
C VAL A 272 6.14 -8.14 -8.29
N ILE A 273 6.52 -7.51 -7.18
CA ILE A 273 7.21 -6.22 -7.19
C ILE A 273 8.69 -6.39 -7.56
N LEU A 274 9.40 -7.34 -6.95
CA LEU A 274 10.82 -7.56 -7.23
C LEU A 274 11.12 -7.92 -8.70
N PRO A 275 10.38 -8.82 -9.37
CA PRO A 275 10.62 -9.12 -10.78
C PRO A 275 10.34 -7.92 -11.69
N LEU A 276 9.31 -7.12 -11.38
CA LEU A 276 9.03 -5.88 -12.09
C LEU A 276 10.18 -4.88 -11.93
N LEU A 277 10.67 -4.66 -10.71
CA LEU A 277 11.81 -3.77 -10.45
C LEU A 277 13.09 -4.26 -11.14
N LYS A 278 13.34 -5.57 -11.19
CA LYS A 278 14.44 -6.18 -11.97
C LYS A 278 14.29 -6.00 -13.48
N HIS A 279 13.07 -5.94 -14.00
CA HIS A 279 12.82 -5.62 -15.40
C HIS A 279 13.08 -4.12 -15.67
N LEU A 280 12.54 -3.24 -14.82
CA LEU A 280 12.69 -1.79 -14.94
C LEU A 280 14.15 -1.32 -14.76
N SER A 281 14.96 -2.05 -13.99
CA SER A 281 16.39 -1.71 -13.84
C SER A 281 17.20 -1.82 -15.13
N LYS A 282 16.67 -2.53 -16.13
CA LYS A 282 17.26 -2.67 -17.47
C LYS A 282 16.80 -1.60 -18.46
N GLN A 283 15.80 -0.80 -18.09
CA GLN A 283 15.21 0.22 -18.95
C GLN A 283 15.97 1.54 -18.82
N LYS A 284 16.10 2.28 -19.93
CA LYS A 284 16.64 3.65 -19.92
C LYS A 284 15.64 4.65 -19.36
N ASP A 285 14.35 4.42 -19.61
CA ASP A 285 13.24 5.18 -19.05
C ASP A 285 12.16 4.20 -18.58
N VAL A 286 11.80 4.28 -17.31
CA VAL A 286 10.78 3.40 -16.70
C VAL A 286 9.36 3.81 -17.06
N ARG A 287 9.14 5.07 -17.44
CA ARG A 287 7.81 5.68 -17.56
C ARG A 287 6.95 5.05 -18.65
N PRO A 288 7.46 4.74 -19.86
CA PRO A 288 6.65 4.05 -20.89
C PRO A 288 6.20 2.66 -20.42
N VAL A 289 7.09 1.89 -19.81
CA VAL A 289 6.77 0.53 -19.30
C VAL A 289 5.71 0.59 -18.19
N LEU A 290 5.80 1.58 -17.29
CA LEU A 290 4.83 1.77 -16.23
C LEU A 290 3.48 2.29 -16.76
N TYR A 291 3.51 3.16 -17.77
CA TYR A 291 2.30 3.62 -18.45
C TYR A 291 1.52 2.43 -19.04
N ASP A 292 2.18 1.62 -19.86
CA ASP A 292 1.56 0.46 -20.52
C ASP A 292 1.04 -0.57 -19.53
N ARG A 293 1.67 -0.67 -18.35
CA ARG A 293 1.30 -1.65 -17.33
C ARG A 293 0.12 -1.20 -16.44
N PHE A 294 0.05 0.08 -16.10
CA PHE A 294 -0.85 0.56 -15.05
C PHE A 294 -1.85 1.62 -15.50
N HIS A 295 -1.59 2.36 -16.58
CA HIS A 295 -2.44 3.46 -17.05
C HIS A 295 -2.84 4.42 -15.90
N MET A 296 -1.86 4.76 -15.05
CA MET A 296 -2.10 5.57 -13.86
C MET A 296 -2.70 6.95 -14.15
N PRO A 297 -2.30 7.70 -15.21
CA PRO A 297 -2.95 8.96 -15.55
C PRO A 297 -4.46 8.82 -15.77
N GLU A 298 -4.89 7.79 -16.51
CA GLU A 298 -6.29 7.47 -16.76
C GLU A 298 -6.99 7.01 -15.49
N TRP A 299 -6.31 6.23 -14.65
CA TRP A 299 -6.81 5.85 -13.34
C TRP A 299 -7.13 7.10 -12.50
N PHE A 300 -6.22 8.07 -12.43
CA PHE A 300 -6.45 9.32 -11.69
C PHE A 300 -7.62 10.15 -12.25
N GLN A 301 -7.72 10.25 -13.58
CA GLN A 301 -8.86 10.92 -14.23
C GLN A 301 -10.20 10.28 -13.86
N LYS A 302 -10.26 8.95 -13.87
CA LYS A 302 -11.45 8.20 -13.44
C LYS A 302 -11.80 8.44 -11.96
N HIS A 303 -10.82 8.83 -11.14
CA HIS A 303 -10.98 9.14 -9.72
C HIS A 303 -11.06 10.65 -9.44
N GLY A 304 -11.37 11.47 -10.45
CA GLY A 304 -11.71 12.88 -10.29
C GLY A 304 -10.52 13.84 -10.29
N ILE A 305 -9.33 13.40 -10.71
CA ILE A 305 -8.15 14.27 -10.87
C ILE A 305 -8.08 14.72 -12.34
N PRO A 306 -8.12 16.03 -12.64
CA PRO A 306 -8.05 16.51 -14.01
C PRO A 306 -6.65 16.27 -14.61
N ALA A 307 -6.58 16.06 -15.93
CA ALA A 307 -5.32 15.84 -16.64
C ALA A 307 -4.31 16.99 -16.43
N SER A 308 -4.79 18.23 -16.31
CA SER A 308 -3.96 19.41 -16.04
C SER A 308 -3.21 19.35 -14.71
N ALA A 309 -3.72 18.60 -13.72
CA ALA A 309 -3.07 18.41 -12.43
C ALA A 309 -1.97 17.32 -12.48
N LEU A 310 -1.91 16.54 -13.56
CA LEU A 310 -0.94 15.45 -13.75
C LEU A 310 0.28 15.89 -14.59
N THR A 311 0.19 17.04 -15.26
CA THR A 311 1.22 17.58 -16.17
C THR A 311 1.96 18.79 -15.59
N SER A 312 1.65 19.22 -14.37
CA SER A 312 2.17 20.47 -13.78
C SER A 312 3.65 20.43 -13.35
N GLY A 313 4.43 19.47 -13.84
CA GLY A 313 5.84 19.25 -13.50
C GLY A 313 6.82 19.33 -14.67
N GLU A 314 6.38 19.72 -15.87
CA GLU A 314 7.28 20.03 -17.01
C GLU A 314 7.89 21.43 -16.93
#